data_AF-A0A0Q1AA59-F1
#
_entry.id   AF-A0A0Q1AA59-F1
#
_cell.length_a   1.000
_cell.length_b   1.000
_cell.length_c   1.000
_cell.angle_alpha   90.00
_cell.angle_beta   90.00
_cell.angle_gamma   90.00
#
_symmetry.space_group_name_H-M   'P 1'
#
loop_
_entity.id
_entity.type
_entity.pdbx_description
1 polymer ?
#
loop_
_entity_poly.entity_id
_entity_poly.type
_entity_poly.pdbx_seq_one_letter_code
_entity_poly.pdbx_strand_id
1 'polypeptide(L)'
;MTLQQKNVIYWVLRLIAAIIMLQTLFFKFTGAPESIYIFSKLGMEPWGRIGTGVLELLASILILMPRTTGIGALMGTGLMAGAIYFHLSNLGIVVQNDHGKLFMLALIVLIPCLLLLYIFRAQPIALLKKRNPK
;
A
#
# COMPACT_ATOMS: atom_id res chain seq x y z
N MET A 1 18.01 -11.78 -18.92
CA MET A 1 17.88 -11.90 -17.46
C MET A 1 17.64 -13.35 -17.09
N THR A 2 18.46 -13.92 -16.21
CA THR A 2 18.30 -15.29 -15.70
C THR A 2 17.08 -15.39 -14.77
N LEU A 3 16.57 -16.60 -14.54
CA LEU A 3 15.45 -16.83 -13.61
C LEU A 3 15.79 -16.35 -12.18
N GLN A 4 17.05 -16.52 -11.77
CA GLN A 4 17.55 -16.04 -10.47
C GLN A 4 17.48 -14.52 -10.36
N GLN A 5 17.92 -13.80 -11.39
CA GLN A 5 17.83 -12.34 -11.43
C GLN A 5 16.38 -11.86 -11.33
N LYS A 6 15.42 -12.55 -11.98
CA LYS A 6 13.99 -12.20 -11.90
C LYS A 6 13.45 -12.36 -10.49
N ASN A 7 13.80 -13.45 -9.82
CA ASN A 7 13.38 -13.71 -8.45
C ASN A 7 13.92 -12.65 -7.47
N VAL A 8 15.18 -12.24 -7.61
CA VAL A 8 15.77 -11.18 -6.78
C VAL A 8 15.01 -9.87 -6.97
N ILE A 9 14.78 -9.44 -8.21
CA ILE A 9 14.02 -8.20 -8.48
C ILE A 9 12.63 -8.25 -7.86
N TYR A 10 11.91 -9.36 -8.01
CA TYR A 10 10.57 -9.47 -7.43
C TYR A 10 10.58 -9.40 -5.90
N TRP A 11 11.58 -9.98 -5.25
CA TRP A 11 11.72 -9.87 -3.79
C TRP A 11 12.08 -8.46 -3.35
N VAL A 12 12.95 -7.76 -4.08
CA VAL A 12 13.25 -6.35 -3.79
C VAL A 12 11.98 -5.50 -3.86
N LEU A 13 11.17 -5.65 -4.92
CA LEU A 13 9.90 -4.93 -5.05
C LEU A 13 8.93 -5.25 -3.90
N ARG A 14 8.82 -6.53 -3.50
CA ARG A 14 7.97 -6.96 -2.38
C ARG A 14 8.40 -6.32 -1.07
N LEU A 15 9.70 -6.37 -0.78
CA LEU A 15 10.26 -5.86 0.48
C LEU A 15 10.13 -4.34 0.57
N ILE A 16 10.42 -3.60 -0.50
CA ILE A 16 10.24 -2.13 -0.51
C ILE A 16 8.80 -1.75 -0.17
N ALA A 17 7.82 -2.34 -0.86
CA ALA A 17 6.42 -2.05 -0.62
C ALA A 17 5.99 -2.44 0.80
N ALA A 18 6.26 -3.68 1.20
CA ALA A 18 5.81 -4.21 2.49
C ALA A 18 6.48 -3.51 3.68
N ILE A 19 7.79 -3.27 3.64
CA ILE A 19 8.50 -2.64 4.77
C ILE A 19 7.99 -1.22 5.01
N ILE A 20 7.82 -0.42 3.95
CA ILE A 20 7.34 0.96 4.09
C ILE A 20 5.90 0.96 4.63
N MET A 21 5.01 0.13 4.07
CA MET A 21 3.63 0.03 4.55
C MET A 21 3.57 -0.44 6.01
N LEU A 22 4.37 -1.44 6.40
CA LEU A 22 4.45 -1.92 7.78
C LEU A 22 4.99 -0.85 8.73
N GLN A 23 5.98 -0.07 8.30
CA GLN A 23 6.50 1.06 9.07
C GLN A 23 5.41 2.12 9.31
N THR A 24 4.56 2.41 8.32
CA THR A 24 3.47 3.39 8.50
C THR A 24 2.39 2.93 9.48
N LEU A 25 2.23 1.61 9.67
CA LEU A 25 1.28 1.06 10.64
C LEU A 25 1.57 1.46 12.07
N PHE A 26 2.85 1.60 12.43
CA PHE A 26 3.23 2.02 13.79
C PHE A 26 2.55 3.34 14.15
N PHE A 27 2.67 4.35 13.28
CA PHE A 27 2.05 5.66 13.48
C PHE A 27 0.52 5.58 13.50
N LYS A 28 -0.07 4.74 12.63
CA LYS A 28 -1.52 4.58 12.56
C LYS A 28 -2.08 3.88 13.79
N PHE A 29 -1.50 2.80 14.27
CA PHE A 29 -2.05 2.02 15.39
C PHE A 29 -1.72 2.62 16.75
N THR A 30 -0.57 3.28 16.90
CA THR A 30 -0.24 4.01 18.14
C THR A 30 -1.01 5.32 18.29
N GLY A 31 -1.66 5.81 17.22
CA GLY A 31 -2.34 7.11 17.25
C GLY A 31 -1.34 8.25 17.35
N ALA A 32 -0.24 8.20 16.60
CA ALA A 32 0.72 9.29 16.55
C ALA A 32 0.02 10.62 16.18
N PRO A 33 0.43 11.76 16.75
CA PRO A 33 -0.24 13.05 16.56
C PRO A 33 -0.43 13.43 15.08
N GLU A 34 0.56 13.17 14.24
CA GLU A 34 0.52 13.42 12.80
C GLU A 34 -0.53 12.54 12.11
N SER A 35 -0.65 11.27 12.54
CA SER A 35 -1.65 10.35 12.01
C SER A 35 -3.06 10.78 12.39
N ILE A 36 -3.29 11.10 13.67
CA ILE A 36 -4.59 11.62 14.14
C ILE A 36 -4.94 12.90 13.40
N TYR A 37 -3.99 13.83 13.20
CA TYR A 37 -4.21 15.06 12.46
C TYR A 37 -4.68 14.80 11.03
N ILE A 38 -4.01 13.92 10.28
CA ILE A 38 -4.37 13.58 8.89
C ILE A 38 -5.80 13.08 8.83
N PHE A 39 -6.15 12.08 9.63
CA PHE A 39 -7.47 11.47 9.56
C PHE A 39 -8.56 12.38 10.14
N SER A 40 -8.24 13.24 11.11
CA SER A 40 -9.18 14.25 11.62
C SER A 40 -9.47 15.31 10.56
N LYS A 41 -8.44 15.79 9.84
CA LYS A 41 -8.59 16.76 8.75
C LYS A 41 -9.43 16.19 7.59
N LEU A 42 -9.40 14.88 7.38
CA LEU A 42 -10.23 14.18 6.41
C LEU A 42 -11.64 13.83 6.92
N GLY A 43 -11.95 14.08 8.20
CA GLY A 43 -13.23 13.66 8.80
C GLY A 43 -13.37 12.14 8.94
N MET A 44 -12.26 11.42 8.93
CA MET A 44 -12.21 9.94 8.96
C MET A 44 -11.59 9.37 10.24
N GLU A 45 -11.22 10.19 11.20
CA GLU A 45 -10.71 9.70 12.49
C GLU A 45 -11.86 9.13 13.36
N PRO A 46 -11.70 7.96 14.01
CA PRO A 46 -10.56 7.03 13.98
C PRO A 46 -10.71 5.91 12.94
N TRP A 47 -11.90 5.72 12.39
CA TRP A 47 -12.24 4.54 11.59
C TRP A 47 -11.40 4.42 10.31
N GLY A 48 -11.11 5.54 9.64
CA GLY A 48 -10.24 5.59 8.47
C GLY A 48 -8.78 5.31 8.83
N ARG A 49 -8.30 5.81 9.97
CA ARG A 49 -6.93 5.55 10.45
C ARG A 49 -6.73 4.06 10.72
N ILE A 50 -7.59 3.48 11.54
CA ILE A 50 -7.51 2.06 11.91
C ILE A 50 -7.83 1.17 10.71
N GLY A 51 -8.88 1.49 9.95
CA GLY A 51 -9.31 0.72 8.79
C GLY A 51 -8.24 0.67 7.70
N THR A 52 -7.66 1.81 7.32
CA THR A 52 -6.55 1.81 6.35
C THR A 52 -5.30 1.13 6.90
N GLY A 53 -5.01 1.24 8.19
CA GLY A 53 -3.91 0.48 8.81
C GLY A 53 -4.12 -1.03 8.72
N VAL A 54 -5.32 -1.54 8.98
CA VAL A 54 -5.63 -2.96 8.82
C VAL A 54 -5.50 -3.40 7.36
N LEU A 55 -6.00 -2.61 6.41
CA LEU A 55 -5.89 -2.91 4.99
C LEU A 55 -4.43 -2.90 4.51
N GLU A 56 -3.60 -1.98 5.00
CA GLU A 56 -2.15 -1.92 4.71
C GLU A 56 -1.41 -3.13 5.28
N LEU A 57 -1.77 -3.58 6.49
CA LEU A 57 -1.22 -4.80 7.09
C LEU A 57 -1.53 -6.03 6.22
N LEU A 58 -2.80 -6.18 5.82
CA LEU A 58 -3.23 -7.27 4.96
C LEU A 58 -2.52 -7.22 3.60
N ALA A 59 -2.45 -6.05 2.97
CA ALA A 59 -1.75 -5.87 1.70
C ALA A 59 -0.27 -6.26 1.82
N SER A 60 0.41 -5.85 2.90
CA SER A 60 1.82 -6.18 3.16
C SER A 60 2.04 -7.69 3.29
N ILE A 61 1.20 -8.38 4.09
CA ILE A 61 1.26 -9.84 4.26
C ILE A 61 1.04 -10.55 2.93
N LEU A 62 0.03 -10.13 2.16
CA LEU A 62 -0.28 -10.75 0.86
C LEU A 62 0.80 -10.50 -0.19
N ILE A 63 1.47 -9.33 -0.17
CA ILE A 63 2.60 -9.01 -1.05
C ILE A 63 3.78 -9.98 -0.80
N LEU A 64 4.10 -10.23 0.46
CA LEU A 64 5.24 -11.08 0.86
C LEU A 64 5.04 -12.56 0.52
N MET A 65 3.81 -13.04 0.42
CA MET A 65 3.51 -14.42 -0.01
C MET A 65 3.46 -14.51 -1.55
N PRO A 66 4.39 -15.25 -2.23
CA PRO A 66 4.47 -15.26 -3.69
C PRO A 66 3.18 -15.68 -4.42
N ARG A 67 2.36 -16.52 -3.77
CA ARG A 67 1.08 -17.01 -4.31
C ARG A 67 -0.03 -15.96 -4.31
N THR A 68 0.10 -14.91 -3.50
CA THR A 68 -0.92 -13.86 -3.32
C THR A 68 -0.42 -12.46 -3.64
N THR A 69 0.82 -12.32 -4.11
CA THR A 69 1.47 -11.03 -4.37
C THR A 69 0.60 -10.09 -5.23
N GLY A 70 -0.05 -10.60 -6.27
CA GLY A 70 -0.92 -9.80 -7.14
C GLY A 70 -2.16 -9.25 -6.43
N ILE A 71 -2.71 -9.98 -5.46
CA ILE A 71 -3.86 -9.51 -4.66
C ILE A 71 -3.41 -8.42 -3.70
N GLY A 72 -2.30 -8.64 -2.98
CA GLY A 72 -1.73 -7.63 -2.08
C GLY A 72 -1.30 -6.37 -2.83
N ALA A 73 -0.72 -6.53 -4.03
CA ALA A 73 -0.32 -5.42 -4.89
C ALA A 73 -1.52 -4.61 -5.41
N LEU A 74 -2.66 -5.26 -5.69
CA LEU A 74 -3.90 -4.57 -6.03
C LEU A 74 -4.41 -3.72 -4.85
N MET A 75 -4.42 -4.29 -3.65
CA MET A 75 -4.81 -3.57 -2.42
C MET A 75 -3.86 -2.39 -2.16
N GLY A 76 -2.55 -2.62 -2.21
CA GLY A 76 -1.53 -1.58 -2.02
C GLY A 76 -1.66 -0.44 -3.03
N THR A 77 -1.92 -0.76 -4.30
CA THR A 77 -2.18 0.24 -5.35
C THR A 77 -3.39 1.11 -5.00
N GLY A 78 -4.51 0.51 -4.59
CA GLY A 78 -5.71 1.24 -4.20
C GLY A 78 -5.49 2.14 -2.98
N LEU A 79 -4.79 1.65 -1.96
CA LEU A 79 -4.45 2.40 -0.75
C LEU A 79 -3.54 3.59 -1.05
N MET A 80 -2.48 3.38 -1.84
CA MET A 80 -1.56 4.47 -2.22
C MET A 80 -2.22 5.48 -3.14
N ALA A 81 -3.07 5.04 -4.08
CA ALA A 81 -3.86 5.94 -4.92
C ALA A 81 -4.79 6.83 -4.07
N GLY A 82 -5.46 6.26 -3.05
CA GLY A 82 -6.26 7.03 -2.10
C GLY A 82 -5.43 8.03 -1.29
N ALA A 83 -4.28 7.61 -0.77
CA ALA A 83 -3.37 8.50 -0.05
C ALA A 83 -2.90 9.68 -0.92
N ILE A 84 -2.45 9.39 -2.15
CA ILE A 84 -2.03 10.41 -3.13
C ILE A 84 -3.19 11.35 -3.47
N TYR A 85 -4.38 10.81 -3.70
CA TYR A 85 -5.58 11.62 -3.94
C TYR A 85 -5.83 12.62 -2.81
N PHE A 86 -5.79 12.19 -1.56
CA PHE A 86 -5.99 13.08 -0.41
C PHE A 86 -4.86 14.09 -0.22
N HIS A 87 -3.61 13.74 -0.57
CA HIS A 87 -2.51 14.70 -0.63
C HIS A 87 -2.73 15.80 -1.67
N LEU A 88 -3.26 15.44 -2.84
CA LEU A 88 -3.49 16.40 -3.93
C LEU A 88 -4.77 17.24 -3.74
N SER A 89 -5.70 16.82 -2.88
CA SER A 89 -7.00 17.48 -2.69
C SER A 89 -7.13 18.20 -1.34
N ASN A 90 -6.99 17.50 -0.22
CA ASN A 90 -7.34 18.01 1.11
C ASN A 90 -6.15 18.29 2.02
N LEU A 91 -5.08 17.51 1.91
CA LEU A 91 -3.95 17.57 2.84
C LEU A 91 -2.88 18.57 2.39
N GLY A 92 -2.53 18.56 1.10
CA GLY A 92 -1.33 19.17 0.55
C GLY A 92 -0.15 18.20 0.49
N ILE A 93 0.90 18.56 -0.25
CA ILE A 93 2.12 17.74 -0.36
C ILE A 93 2.84 17.70 1.00
N VAL A 94 2.97 18.85 1.66
CA VAL A 94 3.61 18.97 2.98
C VAL A 94 2.54 18.95 4.07
N VAL A 95 2.68 18.04 5.03
CA VAL A 95 1.75 17.86 6.16
C VAL A 95 2.54 17.97 7.45
N GLN A 96 2.12 18.83 8.39
CA GLN A 96 2.78 18.96 9.71
C GLN A 96 4.30 19.16 9.61
N ASN A 97 4.77 19.97 8.64
CA ASN A 97 6.19 20.20 8.37
C ASN A 97 7.01 18.93 8.05
N ASP A 98 6.39 17.87 7.52
CA ASP A 98 7.06 16.62 7.13
C ASP A 98 7.95 16.73 5.88
N HIS A 99 8.09 17.93 5.30
CA HIS A 99 8.83 18.21 4.08
C HIS A 99 8.40 17.34 2.87
N GLY A 100 7.14 16.90 2.83
CA GLY A 100 6.60 16.07 1.74
C GLY A 100 6.91 14.58 1.85
N LYS A 101 7.45 14.15 3.00
CA LYS A 101 7.86 12.76 3.25
C LYS A 101 6.72 11.77 3.03
N LEU A 102 5.53 12.02 3.57
CA LEU A 102 4.41 11.09 3.46
C LEU A 102 3.93 10.91 2.01
N PHE A 103 3.88 12.01 1.26
CA PHE A 103 3.55 11.99 -0.17
C PHE A 103 4.59 11.19 -0.97
N MET A 104 5.88 11.42 -0.70
CA MET A 104 6.97 10.69 -1.36
C MET A 104 6.94 9.20 -1.03
N LEU A 105 6.68 8.82 0.22
CA LEU A 105 6.52 7.41 0.60
C LEU A 105 5.36 6.74 -0.14
N ALA A 106 4.23 7.44 -0.30
CA ALA A 106 3.11 6.91 -1.07
C ALA A 106 3.48 6.63 -2.54
N LEU A 107 4.25 7.52 -3.17
CA LEU A 107 4.77 7.31 -4.53
C LEU A 107 5.79 6.15 -4.60
N ILE A 108 6.71 6.08 -3.65
CA ILE A 108 7.74 5.03 -3.57
C ILE A 108 7.10 3.64 -3.40
N VAL A 109 5.96 3.53 -2.71
CA VAL A 109 5.21 2.28 -2.56
C VAL A 109 4.31 2.01 -3.78
N LEU A 110 3.73 3.05 -4.38
CA LEU A 110 2.85 2.88 -5.54
C LEU A 110 3.59 2.20 -6.71
N ILE A 111 4.83 2.61 -7.00
CA ILE A 111 5.62 2.06 -8.12
C ILE A 111 5.80 0.53 -8.02
N PRO A 112 6.36 -0.04 -6.92
CA PRO A 112 6.49 -1.49 -6.78
C PRO A 112 5.13 -2.19 -6.71
N CYS A 113 4.09 -1.59 -6.11
CA CYS A 113 2.74 -2.15 -6.16
C CYS A 113 2.21 -2.27 -7.60
N LEU A 114 2.36 -1.23 -8.44
CA LEU A 114 1.95 -1.27 -9.84
C LEU A 114 2.74 -2.31 -10.65
N LEU A 115 4.06 -2.38 -10.45
CA LEU A 115 4.91 -3.36 -11.13
C LEU A 115 4.54 -4.79 -10.72
N LEU A 116 4.40 -5.05 -9.42
CA LEU A 116 3.99 -6.37 -8.91
C LEU A 116 2.57 -6.74 -9.37
N LEU A 117 1.64 -5.79 -9.38
CA LEU A 117 0.30 -6.01 -9.91
C LEU A 117 0.35 -6.37 -11.39
N TYR A 118 1.14 -5.65 -12.20
CA TYR A 118 1.30 -5.95 -13.62
C TYR A 118 1.91 -7.34 -13.87
N ILE A 119 2.96 -7.70 -13.11
CA ILE A 119 3.66 -8.99 -13.21
C ILE A 119 2.77 -10.15 -12.76
N PHE A 120 2.06 -10.00 -11.63
CA PHE A 120 1.26 -11.05 -10.99
C PHE A 120 -0.25 -10.90 -11.24
N ARG A 121 -0.68 -10.14 -12.26
CA ARG A 121 -2.09 -9.83 -12.58
C ARG A 121 -2.99 -11.05 -12.75
N ALA A 122 -2.43 -12.20 -13.12
CA ALA A 122 -3.18 -13.43 -13.25
C ALA A 122 -3.75 -13.94 -11.91
N GLN A 123 -3.09 -13.63 -10.78
CA GLN A 123 -3.51 -14.09 -9.44
C GLN A 123 -4.89 -13.53 -9.03
N PRO A 124 -5.13 -12.20 -9.01
CA PRO A 124 -6.46 -11.67 -8.70
C PRO A 124 -7.53 -12.08 -9.73
N ILE A 125 -7.19 -12.14 -11.02
CA ILE A 125 -8.12 -12.57 -12.07
C ILE A 125 -8.56 -14.03 -11.87
N ALA A 126 -7.62 -14.91 -11.53
CA ALA A 126 -7.92 -16.32 -11.28
C ALA A 126 -8.84 -16.50 -10.07
N LEU A 127 -8.66 -15.69 -9.01
CA LEU A 127 -9.55 -15.69 -7.85
C LEU A 127 -10.98 -15.30 -8.24
N LEU A 128 -11.15 -14.28 -9.08
CA LEU A 128 -12.47 -13.87 -9.60
C LEU A 128 -13.13 -14.95 -10.44
N LYS A 129 -12.36 -15.61 -11.33
CA LYS A 129 -12.88 -16.70 -12.18
C LYS A 129 -13.33 -17.92 -11.37
N LYS A 130 -12.60 -18.27 -10.30
CA LYS A 130 -12.96 -19.39 -9.41
C LYS A 130 -14.26 -19.15 -8.65
N ARG A 131 -14.63 -17.89 -8.40
CA ARG A 131 -15.90 -17.51 -7.76
C ARG A 131 -17.10 -17.57 -8.70
N ASN A 132 -16.89 -17.69 -10.01
CA ASN A 132 -17.96 -17.83 -11.01
C ASN A 132 -17.95 -19.22 -11.68
N PRO A 133 -18.14 -20.32 -10.92
CA PRO A 133 -18.49 -21.59 -11.55
C PRO A 133 -19.90 -21.41 -12.14
N LYS A 134 -20.02 -21.58 -13.45
CA LYS A 134 -21.32 -21.85 -14.07
C LYS A 134 -21.93 -23.11 -13.47
#